data_AF-A0AAV2A3H3-F1
#
_entry.id   AF-A0AAV2A3H3-F1
#
_cell.length_a   1.000
_cell.length_b   1.000
_cell.length_c   1.000
_cell.angle_alpha   90.00
_cell.angle_beta   90.00
_cell.angle_gamma   90.00
#
_symmetry.space_group_name_H-M   'P 1'
#
loop_
_entity.id
_entity.type
_entity.pdbx_description
1 polymer ?
#
loop_
_entity_poly.entity_id
_entity_poly.type
_entity_poly.pdbx_seq_one_letter_code
_entity_poly.pdbx_strand_id
1 'polypeptide(L)'
;MGSNAVTAISVGLCLVLVSVYFASDSYLIFQNLLVSTGLNENSYVKRALNFLELSEENQDSTKSSNLKESSKSTELLLTYEELKSYDGGPNSDGLYLAILGEVFDVRKGAQHYKPGGGYSFFSGKDATRAYITGDFSEEGLIDDVSDLDSKSLASLEDWLSFYKEEYEHVGKLIGRYYNKNGDPTKELLSIRQKMNSVKENKYTEAKNKELFPPCNSEWSKEKGSKVWCTKKSGGVDREWVGVPRELHVEGKDPRCVCVKNFGPPSSDLNAQRHNNNGDLDHPGLREYTGCLPSSESCDVSHP
;
A
#
# COMPACT_ATOMS: atom_id res chain seq x y z
N MET A 1 17.41 -10.24 -17.44
CA MET A 1 16.02 -10.10 -16.95
C MET A 1 15.61 -8.64 -16.71
N GLY A 2 16.28 -7.65 -17.31
CA GLY A 2 16.06 -6.21 -17.01
C GLY A 2 15.46 -5.36 -18.13
N SER A 3 15.18 -5.92 -19.30
CA SER A 3 14.62 -5.14 -20.43
C SER A 3 13.10 -5.02 -20.36
N ASN A 4 12.40 -6.12 -19.99
CA ASN A 4 10.94 -6.22 -20.15
C ASN A 4 10.15 -5.37 -19.14
N ALA A 5 10.69 -5.13 -17.94
CA ALA A 5 10.02 -4.30 -16.92
C ALA A 5 10.06 -2.81 -17.29
N VAL A 6 11.18 -2.33 -17.85
CA VAL A 6 11.32 -0.94 -18.30
C VAL A 6 10.44 -0.68 -19.52
N THR A 7 10.32 -1.66 -20.42
CA THR A 7 9.38 -1.57 -21.56
C THR A 7 7.92 -1.59 -21.09
N ALA A 8 7.56 -2.41 -20.10
CA ALA A 8 6.19 -2.49 -19.58
C ALA A 8 5.74 -1.18 -18.88
N ILE A 9 6.65 -0.53 -18.13
CA ILE A 9 6.36 0.75 -17.44
C ILE A 9 6.28 1.90 -18.45
N SER A 10 7.15 1.93 -19.47
CA SER A 10 7.10 2.91 -20.55
C SER A 10 5.82 2.80 -21.38
N VAL A 11 5.37 1.58 -21.68
CA VAL A 11 4.09 1.34 -22.36
C VAL A 11 2.93 1.74 -21.46
N GLY A 12 2.95 1.36 -20.17
CA GLY A 12 1.94 1.76 -19.19
C GLY A 12 1.74 3.28 -19.05
N LEU A 13 2.82 4.06 -19.02
CA LEU A 13 2.74 5.52 -18.97
C LEU A 13 2.24 6.13 -20.29
N CYS A 14 2.64 5.58 -21.44
CA CYS A 14 2.09 6.00 -22.74
C CYS A 14 0.59 5.73 -22.83
N LEU A 15 0.08 4.67 -22.21
CA LEU A 15 -1.33 4.29 -22.24
C LEU A 15 -2.22 5.24 -21.42
N VAL A 16 -1.75 5.66 -20.25
CA VAL A 16 -2.47 6.64 -19.43
C VAL A 16 -2.50 8.01 -20.11
N LEU A 17 -1.44 8.38 -20.83
CA LEU A 17 -1.39 9.65 -21.56
C LEU A 17 -2.26 9.64 -22.83
N VAL A 18 -2.38 8.50 -23.51
CA VAL A 18 -3.23 8.39 -24.72
C VAL A 18 -4.71 8.27 -24.36
N SER A 19 -5.08 7.59 -23.26
CA SER A 19 -6.47 7.49 -22.79
C SER A 19 -7.04 8.81 -22.28
N VAL A 20 -6.17 9.72 -21.79
CA VAL A 20 -6.58 11.06 -21.34
C VAL A 20 -6.79 12.03 -22.51
N TYR A 21 -6.21 11.78 -23.69
CA TYR A 21 -6.20 12.75 -24.80
C TYR A 21 -6.94 12.35 -26.08
N PHE A 22 -7.25 11.06 -26.34
CA PHE A 22 -7.87 10.65 -27.62
C PHE A 22 -9.11 9.75 -27.44
N ALA A 23 -10.25 10.24 -27.92
CA ALA A 23 -11.56 9.61 -27.86
C ALA A 23 -11.63 8.22 -28.54
N SER A 24 -12.50 7.36 -27.98
CA SER A 24 -13.10 6.06 -28.39
C SER A 24 -12.39 5.12 -29.39
N ASP A 25 -11.82 5.58 -30.49
CA ASP A 25 -11.20 4.72 -31.51
C ASP A 25 -9.83 4.13 -31.06
N SER A 26 -9.20 4.72 -30.05
CA SER A 26 -7.91 4.28 -29.51
C SER A 26 -8.00 2.97 -28.69
N TYR A 27 -9.17 2.69 -28.10
CA TYR A 27 -9.38 1.51 -27.23
C TYR A 27 -9.37 0.19 -28.02
N LEU A 28 -10.02 0.17 -29.19
CA LEU A 28 -10.12 -1.03 -30.01
C LEU A 28 -8.77 -1.40 -30.65
N ILE A 29 -8.00 -0.39 -31.06
CA ILE A 29 -6.63 -0.57 -31.57
C ILE A 29 -5.73 -1.11 -30.46
N PHE A 30 -5.91 -0.65 -29.23
CA PHE A 30 -5.16 -1.09 -28.06
C PHE A 30 -5.47 -2.53 -27.65
N GLN A 31 -6.75 -2.95 -27.65
CA GLN A 31 -7.13 -4.35 -27.40
C GLN A 31 -6.47 -5.32 -28.41
N ASN A 32 -6.46 -4.96 -29.70
CA ASN A 32 -5.79 -5.75 -30.74
C ASN A 32 -4.25 -5.79 -30.55
N LEU A 33 -3.64 -4.71 -30.06
CA LEU A 33 -2.21 -4.66 -29.75
C LEU A 33 -1.84 -5.51 -28.53
N LEU A 34 -2.65 -5.50 -27.46
CA LEU A 34 -2.44 -6.33 -26.27
C LEU A 34 -2.56 -7.83 -26.57
N VAL A 35 -3.52 -8.20 -27.43
CA VAL A 35 -3.71 -9.59 -27.87
C VAL A 35 -2.56 -10.05 -28.75
N SER A 36 -2.09 -9.22 -29.69
CA SER A 36 -0.97 -9.58 -30.58
C SER A 36 0.39 -9.61 -29.88
N THR A 37 0.56 -8.89 -28.76
CA THR A 37 1.79 -8.87 -27.96
C THR A 37 1.78 -9.85 -26.79
N GLY A 38 0.65 -10.52 -26.51
CA GLY A 38 0.50 -11.48 -25.41
C GLY A 38 0.52 -10.85 -24.00
N LEU A 39 0.38 -9.52 -23.90
CA LEU A 39 0.45 -8.79 -22.64
C LEU A 39 -0.87 -8.78 -21.84
N ASN A 40 -1.97 -9.29 -22.42
CA ASN A 40 -3.28 -9.32 -21.76
C ASN A 40 -3.36 -10.29 -20.55
N GLU A 41 -2.44 -11.25 -20.44
CA GLU A 41 -2.39 -12.22 -19.34
C GLU A 41 -1.63 -11.69 -18.12
N ASN A 42 -1.04 -10.50 -18.21
CA ASN A 42 -0.32 -9.87 -17.10
C ASN A 42 -1.31 -9.39 -16.01
N SER A 43 -1.17 -9.89 -14.79
CA SER A 43 -2.07 -9.60 -13.66
C SER A 43 -2.21 -8.10 -13.33
N TYR A 44 -1.18 -7.30 -13.59
CA TYR A 44 -1.21 -5.86 -13.39
C TYR A 44 -2.01 -5.14 -14.48
N VAL A 45 -1.87 -5.57 -15.74
CA VAL A 45 -2.63 -5.03 -16.87
C VAL A 45 -4.11 -5.38 -16.73
N LYS A 46 -4.42 -6.60 -16.28
CA LYS A 46 -5.79 -7.04 -15.99
C LYS A 46 -6.43 -6.24 -14.85
N ARG A 47 -5.68 -5.95 -13.77
CA ARG A 47 -6.13 -5.07 -12.68
C ARG A 47 -6.37 -3.62 -13.17
N ALA A 48 -5.49 -3.08 -14.02
CA ALA A 48 -5.64 -1.74 -14.58
C ALA A 48 -6.83 -1.64 -15.54
N LEU A 49 -7.06 -2.65 -16.38
CA LEU A 49 -8.21 -2.73 -17.28
C LEU A 49 -9.52 -2.81 -16.50
N ASN A 50 -9.62 -3.68 -15.48
CA ASN A 50 -10.81 -3.75 -14.62
C ASN A 50 -11.06 -2.43 -13.88
N PHE A 51 -10.02 -1.71 -13.48
CA PHE A 51 -10.17 -0.41 -12.81
C PHE A 51 -10.71 0.67 -13.77
N LEU A 52 -10.29 0.65 -15.03
CA LEU A 52 -10.82 1.54 -16.08
C LEU A 52 -12.26 1.17 -16.47
N GLU A 53 -12.58 -0.12 -16.53
CA GLU A 53 -13.92 -0.64 -16.84
C GLU A 53 -14.96 -0.26 -15.76
N LEU A 54 -14.54 -0.07 -14.51
CA LEU A 54 -15.38 0.42 -13.41
C LEU A 54 -15.70 1.93 -13.48
N SER A 55 -15.16 2.66 -14.45
CA SER A 55 -15.35 4.13 -14.56
C SER A 55 -16.36 4.58 -15.63
N GLU A 56 -16.89 3.67 -16.45
CA GLU A 56 -17.76 4.01 -17.60
C GLU A 56 -19.24 3.58 -17.50
N GLU A 57 -19.79 3.29 -16.33
CA GLU A 57 -21.25 3.09 -16.21
C GLU A 57 -21.97 4.40 -15.81
N ASN A 58 -22.26 5.25 -16.80
CA ASN A 58 -23.48 6.05 -16.80
C ASN A 58 -23.92 6.48 -18.22
N GLN A 59 -25.15 6.09 -18.54
CA GLN A 59 -26.05 6.54 -19.63
C GLN A 59 -26.01 5.80 -21.00
N ASP A 60 -26.92 4.84 -21.13
CA ASP A 60 -28.12 4.91 -21.98
C ASP A 60 -28.41 3.62 -22.77
N SER A 61 -29.69 3.30 -22.71
CA SER A 61 -30.43 2.16 -23.18
C SER A 61 -30.46 2.01 -24.70
N THR A 62 -30.07 0.85 -25.22
CA THR A 62 -30.96 -0.06 -25.98
C THR A 62 -30.18 -1.25 -26.54
N LYS A 63 -30.87 -2.39 -26.57
CA LYS A 63 -30.74 -3.54 -27.48
C LYS A 63 -30.22 -4.85 -26.87
N SER A 64 -31.22 -5.67 -26.55
CA SER A 64 -31.21 -7.12 -26.31
C SER A 64 -30.24 -7.91 -27.20
N SER A 65 -29.40 -8.77 -26.60
CA SER A 65 -29.51 -10.23 -26.78
C SER A 65 -28.44 -11.00 -25.99
N ASN A 66 -28.91 -11.93 -25.15
CA ASN A 66 -28.25 -13.13 -24.63
C ASN A 66 -26.77 -13.04 -24.19
N LEU A 67 -26.56 -12.72 -22.91
CA LEU A 67 -25.42 -13.23 -22.14
C LEU A 67 -25.93 -13.75 -20.79
N LYS A 68 -25.45 -14.95 -20.45
CA LYS A 68 -25.74 -15.74 -19.25
C LYS A 68 -25.81 -14.87 -18.00
N GLU A 69 -26.89 -15.01 -17.25
CA GLU A 69 -26.98 -14.59 -15.85
C GLU A 69 -25.81 -15.21 -15.07
N SER A 70 -24.75 -14.42 -14.89
CA SER A 70 -23.87 -14.59 -13.75
C SER A 70 -24.72 -14.21 -12.54
N SER A 71 -25.21 -15.20 -11.81
CA SER A 71 -25.89 -15.00 -10.54
C SER A 71 -25.02 -14.08 -9.69
N LYS A 72 -25.45 -12.83 -9.52
CA LYS A 72 -24.93 -11.94 -8.50
C LYS A 72 -25.25 -12.63 -7.18
N SER A 73 -24.31 -13.42 -6.66
CA SER A 73 -24.49 -14.11 -5.39
C SER A 73 -24.77 -13.02 -4.37
N THR A 74 -25.97 -13.03 -3.79
CA THR A 74 -26.28 -12.16 -2.67
C THR A 74 -25.22 -12.43 -1.61
N GLU A 75 -24.38 -11.44 -1.34
CA GLU A 75 -23.32 -11.50 -0.34
C GLU A 75 -23.93 -11.99 0.99
N LEU A 76 -23.39 -13.07 1.56
CA LEU A 76 -23.95 -13.68 2.76
C LEU A 76 -23.77 -12.72 3.94
N LEU A 77 -24.84 -12.41 4.66
CA LEU A 77 -24.76 -11.64 5.90
C LEU A 77 -25.00 -12.59 7.08
N LEU A 78 -23.98 -12.76 7.92
CA LEU A 78 -24.03 -13.63 9.09
C LEU A 78 -24.07 -12.80 10.36
N THR A 79 -24.82 -13.24 11.36
CA THR A 79 -24.65 -12.80 12.74
C THR A 79 -23.51 -13.57 13.41
N TYR A 80 -23.04 -13.08 14.56
CA TYR A 80 -22.03 -13.79 15.36
C TYR A 80 -22.45 -15.21 15.72
N GLU A 81 -23.72 -15.42 16.09
CA GLU A 81 -24.21 -16.76 16.44
C GLU A 81 -24.29 -17.69 15.24
N GLU A 82 -24.63 -17.18 14.04
CA GLU A 82 -24.62 -17.99 12.82
C GLU A 82 -23.20 -18.34 12.37
N LEU A 83 -22.24 -17.42 12.53
CA LEU A 83 -20.84 -17.68 12.17
C LEU A 83 -20.26 -18.85 12.98
N LYS A 84 -20.64 -19.00 14.26
CA LYS A 84 -20.18 -20.11 15.12
C LYS A 84 -20.49 -21.51 14.55
N SER A 85 -21.54 -21.64 13.73
CA SER A 85 -21.89 -22.92 13.10
C SER A 85 -20.89 -23.36 12.03
N TYR A 86 -19.94 -22.49 11.63
CA TYR A 86 -18.93 -22.73 10.59
C TYR A 86 -17.54 -23.06 11.17
N ASP A 87 -17.48 -23.89 12.21
CA ASP A 87 -16.24 -24.31 12.88
C ASP A 87 -15.48 -25.47 12.18
N GLY A 88 -16.07 -26.07 11.14
CA GLY A 88 -15.50 -27.20 10.39
C GLY A 88 -15.53 -28.55 11.10
N GLY A 89 -16.28 -28.67 12.19
CA GLY A 89 -16.55 -29.93 12.88
C GLY A 89 -17.56 -30.85 12.15
N PRO A 90 -17.85 -32.04 12.70
CA PRO A 90 -18.71 -33.03 12.05
C PRO A 90 -20.15 -32.56 11.74
N ASN A 91 -20.66 -31.60 12.51
CA ASN A 91 -22.02 -31.04 12.35
C ASN A 91 -21.99 -29.58 11.87
N SER A 92 -20.87 -29.14 11.30
CA SER A 92 -20.68 -27.75 10.90
C SER A 92 -21.29 -27.46 9.53
N ASP A 93 -21.81 -26.25 9.36
CA ASP A 93 -22.36 -25.75 8.09
C ASP A 93 -21.25 -25.41 7.07
N GLY A 94 -19.99 -25.33 7.51
CA GLY A 94 -18.84 -25.05 6.66
C GLY A 94 -17.58 -24.81 7.48
N LEU A 95 -16.65 -24.01 6.98
CA LEU A 95 -15.43 -23.68 7.71
C LEU A 95 -15.02 -22.26 7.39
N TYR A 96 -15.54 -21.32 8.17
CA TYR A 96 -15.40 -19.88 7.93
C TYR A 96 -14.67 -19.20 9.07
N LEU A 97 -14.08 -18.03 8.78
CA LEU A 97 -13.64 -17.09 9.80
C LEU A 97 -13.87 -15.67 9.29
N ALA A 98 -13.88 -14.69 10.20
CA ALA A 98 -14.00 -13.29 9.85
C ALA A 98 -12.74 -12.49 10.21
N ILE A 99 -12.42 -11.52 9.36
CA ILE A 99 -11.39 -10.49 9.60
C ILE A 99 -11.99 -9.16 9.20
N LEU A 100 -12.02 -8.22 10.13
CA LEU A 100 -12.62 -6.89 9.97
C LEU A 100 -14.09 -6.99 9.50
N GLY A 101 -14.77 -8.04 9.96
CA GLY A 101 -16.13 -8.40 9.55
C GLY A 101 -16.28 -8.94 8.13
N GLU A 102 -15.21 -9.12 7.35
CA GLU A 102 -15.24 -9.82 6.06
C GLU A 102 -15.12 -11.32 6.33
N VAL A 103 -16.04 -12.12 5.80
CA VAL A 103 -16.14 -13.56 6.05
C VAL A 103 -15.50 -14.33 4.91
N PHE A 104 -14.57 -15.21 5.26
CA PHE A 104 -13.83 -16.02 4.31
C PHE A 104 -14.08 -17.51 4.54
N ASP A 105 -14.24 -18.23 3.44
CA ASP A 105 -14.26 -19.68 3.43
C ASP A 105 -12.84 -20.24 3.40
N VAL A 106 -12.43 -20.85 4.51
CA VAL A 106 -11.08 -21.37 4.69
C VAL A 106 -10.98 -22.89 4.48
N ARG A 107 -11.96 -23.51 3.80
CA ARG A 107 -11.93 -24.94 3.42
C ARG A 107 -10.67 -25.32 2.62
N LYS A 108 -10.11 -24.43 1.79
CA LYS A 108 -8.83 -24.63 1.08
C LYS A 108 -7.68 -24.93 2.05
N GLY A 109 -7.71 -24.38 3.26
CA GLY A 109 -6.73 -24.56 4.32
C GLY A 109 -7.22 -25.47 5.46
N ALA A 110 -8.16 -26.38 5.19
CA ALA A 110 -8.85 -27.18 6.21
C ALA A 110 -7.91 -27.87 7.23
N GLN A 111 -6.72 -28.32 6.81
CA GLN A 111 -5.73 -28.93 7.71
C GLN A 111 -5.29 -28.03 8.87
N HIS A 112 -5.44 -26.70 8.71
CA HIS A 112 -5.06 -25.72 9.71
C HIS A 112 -6.23 -25.30 10.60
N TYR A 113 -7.43 -25.15 10.02
CA TYR A 113 -8.58 -24.52 10.69
C TYR A 113 -9.63 -25.51 11.18
N LYS A 114 -9.69 -26.74 10.66
CA LYS A 114 -10.62 -27.75 11.24
C LYS A 114 -10.21 -28.16 12.66
N PRO A 115 -11.13 -28.73 13.46
CA PRO A 115 -10.78 -29.25 14.78
C PRO A 115 -9.54 -30.16 14.75
N GLY A 116 -8.57 -29.84 15.62
CA GLY A 116 -7.25 -30.50 15.68
C GLY A 116 -6.15 -29.83 14.85
N GLY A 117 -6.49 -28.86 14.00
CA GLY A 117 -5.53 -28.00 13.31
C GLY A 117 -4.97 -26.89 14.21
N GLY A 118 -3.75 -26.42 13.90
CA GLY A 118 -3.04 -25.43 14.73
C GLY A 118 -3.67 -24.02 14.76
N TYR A 119 -4.63 -23.74 13.87
CA TYR A 119 -5.36 -22.47 13.78
C TYR A 119 -6.88 -22.67 13.96
N SER A 120 -7.30 -23.80 14.55
CA SER A 120 -8.73 -24.12 14.67
C SER A 120 -9.52 -23.16 15.55
N PHE A 121 -8.84 -22.41 16.42
CA PHE A 121 -9.45 -21.41 17.28
C PHE A 121 -10.01 -20.19 16.53
N PHE A 122 -9.64 -19.97 15.26
CA PHE A 122 -10.21 -18.91 14.44
C PHE A 122 -11.54 -19.29 13.78
N SER A 123 -11.82 -20.58 13.66
CA SER A 123 -12.97 -21.09 12.91
C SER A 123 -14.27 -20.72 13.62
N GLY A 124 -15.23 -20.20 12.85
CA GLY A 124 -16.50 -19.70 13.34
C GLY A 124 -16.41 -18.43 14.21
N LYS A 125 -15.29 -17.69 14.15
CA LYS A 125 -15.07 -16.47 14.93
C LYS A 125 -14.60 -15.30 14.05
N ASP A 126 -14.77 -14.08 14.57
CA ASP A 126 -14.03 -12.91 14.08
C ASP A 126 -12.69 -12.84 14.82
N ALA A 127 -11.61 -13.02 14.06
CA ALA A 127 -10.25 -13.12 14.57
C ALA A 127 -9.46 -11.81 14.39
N THR A 128 -10.13 -10.68 14.10
CA THR A 128 -9.49 -9.39 13.78
C THR A 128 -8.41 -9.02 14.79
N ARG A 129 -8.73 -9.05 16.09
CA ARG A 129 -7.78 -8.65 17.14
C ARG A 129 -6.60 -9.62 17.25
N ALA A 130 -6.88 -10.92 17.17
CA ALA A 130 -5.87 -11.96 17.31
C ALA A 130 -4.78 -11.90 16.22
N TYR A 131 -5.11 -11.49 14.99
CA TYR A 131 -4.13 -11.30 13.92
C TYR A 131 -3.10 -10.20 14.17
N ILE A 132 -3.46 -9.20 14.99
CA ILE A 132 -2.56 -8.09 15.32
C ILE A 132 -1.81 -8.40 16.61
N THR A 133 -2.51 -8.91 17.62
CA THR A 133 -1.99 -9.10 18.97
C THR A 133 -1.22 -10.40 19.16
N GLY A 134 -1.52 -11.42 18.35
CA GLY A 134 -1.04 -12.78 18.56
C GLY A 134 -1.67 -13.47 19.77
N ASP A 135 -2.72 -12.89 20.36
CA ASP A 135 -3.46 -13.47 21.47
C ASP A 135 -4.59 -14.37 20.92
N PHE A 136 -4.48 -15.67 21.20
CA PHE A 136 -5.42 -16.70 20.73
C PHE A 136 -6.31 -17.24 21.85
N SER A 137 -6.34 -16.58 23.02
CA SER A 137 -7.33 -16.86 24.05
C SER A 137 -8.71 -16.31 23.66
N GLU A 138 -9.74 -16.60 24.46
CA GLU A 138 -11.09 -16.05 24.23
C GLU A 138 -11.11 -14.52 24.35
N GLU A 139 -10.21 -13.92 25.13
CA GLU A 139 -10.05 -12.47 25.24
C GLU A 139 -9.41 -11.84 23.99
N GLY A 140 -8.55 -12.59 23.29
CA GLY A 140 -7.91 -12.18 22.04
C GLY A 140 -8.77 -12.44 20.79
N LEU A 141 -9.60 -13.49 20.80
CA LEU A 141 -10.48 -13.91 19.70
C LEU A 141 -11.78 -13.12 19.64
N ILE A 142 -11.64 -11.79 19.59
CA ILE A 142 -12.73 -10.84 19.48
C ILE A 142 -12.51 -9.89 18.30
N ASP A 143 -13.56 -9.16 17.95
CA ASP A 143 -13.53 -8.18 16.87
C ASP A 143 -12.98 -6.81 17.33
N ASP A 144 -12.92 -6.51 18.63
CA ASP A 144 -12.56 -5.16 19.13
C ASP A 144 -11.07 -4.84 19.00
N VAL A 145 -10.77 -3.73 18.32
CA VAL A 145 -9.42 -3.19 18.10
C VAL A 145 -9.30 -1.72 18.54
N SER A 146 -10.25 -1.23 19.32
CA SER A 146 -10.34 0.19 19.69
C SER A 146 -9.16 0.71 20.53
N ASP A 147 -8.47 -0.18 21.23
CA ASP A 147 -7.28 0.09 22.05
C ASP A 147 -5.95 -0.04 21.28
N LEU A 148 -5.98 -0.50 20.03
CA LEU A 148 -4.76 -0.69 19.22
C LEU A 148 -4.35 0.61 18.52
N ASP A 149 -3.03 0.83 18.42
CA ASP A 149 -2.47 1.99 17.75
C ASP A 149 -2.58 1.89 16.22
N SER A 150 -2.54 3.02 15.53
CA SER A 150 -2.71 3.08 14.08
C SER A 150 -1.69 2.23 13.29
N LYS A 151 -0.44 2.10 13.77
CA LYS A 151 0.58 1.30 13.08
C LYS A 151 0.25 -0.18 13.17
N SER A 152 -0.21 -0.63 14.34
CA SER A 152 -0.68 -2.00 14.54
C SER A 152 -1.90 -2.31 13.67
N LEU A 153 -2.86 -1.37 13.58
CA LEU A 153 -4.03 -1.52 12.70
C LEU A 153 -3.67 -1.64 11.22
N ALA A 154 -2.60 -0.99 10.75
CA ALA A 154 -2.20 -1.08 9.35
C ALA A 154 -1.81 -2.50 8.91
N SER A 155 -1.42 -3.38 9.84
CA SER A 155 -1.15 -4.79 9.54
C SER A 155 -2.41 -5.59 9.16
N LEU A 156 -3.62 -5.12 9.55
CA LEU A 156 -4.88 -5.75 9.14
C LEU A 156 -5.09 -5.72 7.63
N GLU A 157 -4.59 -4.68 6.95
CA GLU A 157 -4.69 -4.57 5.50
C GLU A 157 -3.89 -5.69 4.81
N ASP A 158 -2.73 -6.05 5.36
CA ASP A 158 -1.89 -7.13 4.85
C ASP A 158 -2.61 -8.49 5.04
N TRP A 159 -3.21 -8.71 6.21
CA TRP A 159 -4.02 -9.91 6.48
C TRP A 159 -5.26 -10.00 5.57
N LEU A 160 -6.03 -8.91 5.45
CA LEU A 160 -7.18 -8.87 4.56
C LEU A 160 -6.78 -9.13 3.11
N SER A 161 -5.67 -8.56 2.65
CA SER A 161 -5.15 -8.78 1.30
C SER A 161 -4.78 -10.25 1.10
N PHE A 162 -4.05 -10.85 2.05
CA PHE A 162 -3.71 -12.27 2.02
C PHE A 162 -4.98 -13.14 1.95
N TYR A 163 -5.99 -12.90 2.79
CA TYR A 163 -7.20 -13.71 2.79
C TYR A 163 -8.04 -13.55 1.52
N LYS A 164 -8.11 -12.34 0.97
CA LYS A 164 -8.77 -12.09 -0.33
C LYS A 164 -8.08 -12.77 -1.51
N GLU A 165 -6.75 -12.96 -1.42
CA GLU A 165 -5.98 -13.65 -2.46
C GLU A 165 -6.00 -15.17 -2.27
N GLU A 166 -5.99 -15.67 -1.03
CA GLU A 166 -5.85 -17.09 -0.74
C GLU A 166 -7.17 -17.85 -0.57
N TYR A 167 -8.23 -17.18 -0.12
CA TYR A 167 -9.50 -17.80 0.27
C TYR A 167 -10.69 -17.12 -0.43
N GLU A 168 -11.81 -17.83 -0.45
CA GLU A 168 -13.04 -17.31 -1.06
C GLU A 168 -13.73 -16.35 -0.07
N HIS A 169 -13.93 -15.10 -0.50
CA HIS A 169 -14.75 -14.15 0.25
C HIS A 169 -16.23 -14.48 0.04
N VAL A 170 -16.93 -14.88 1.11
CA VAL A 170 -18.31 -15.39 1.02
C VAL A 170 -19.34 -14.41 1.56
N GLY A 171 -18.94 -13.43 2.37
CA GLY A 171 -19.92 -12.58 3.04
C GLY A 171 -19.35 -11.59 4.04
N LYS A 172 -20.25 -11.03 4.86
CA LYS A 172 -19.93 -10.08 5.93
C LYS A 172 -20.60 -10.49 7.24
N LEU A 173 -19.93 -10.14 8.34
CA LEU A 173 -20.40 -10.33 9.70
C LEU A 173 -21.15 -9.07 10.17
N ILE A 174 -22.44 -9.23 10.44
CA ILE A 174 -23.31 -8.22 11.05
C ILE A 174 -22.83 -7.99 12.49
N GLY A 175 -22.47 -6.75 12.81
CA GLY A 175 -21.99 -6.36 14.13
C GLY A 175 -21.22 -5.05 14.10
N ARG A 176 -19.99 -5.08 14.65
CA ARG A 176 -19.12 -3.91 14.82
C ARG A 176 -18.78 -3.24 13.50
N TYR A 177 -18.48 -4.01 12.46
CA TYR A 177 -17.94 -3.50 11.20
C TYR A 177 -18.99 -3.31 10.10
N TYR A 178 -20.01 -4.16 10.08
CA TYR A 178 -21.10 -4.09 9.12
C TYR A 178 -22.47 -4.09 9.81
N ASN A 179 -23.39 -3.28 9.32
CA ASN A 179 -24.77 -3.27 9.83
C ASN A 179 -25.57 -4.45 9.25
N LYS A 180 -26.85 -4.58 9.65
CA LYS A 180 -27.77 -5.64 9.18
C LYS A 180 -28.04 -5.66 7.67
N ASN A 181 -27.70 -4.59 6.95
CA ASN A 181 -27.83 -4.50 5.50
C ASN A 181 -26.49 -4.77 4.79
N GLY A 182 -25.40 -5.00 5.52
CA GLY A 182 -24.06 -5.15 4.98
C GLY A 182 -23.33 -3.82 4.69
N ASP A 183 -23.88 -2.68 5.14
CA ASP A 183 -23.21 -1.38 4.98
C ASP A 183 -22.14 -1.18 6.05
N PRO A 184 -21.01 -0.51 5.72
CA PRO A 184 -19.95 -0.26 6.68
C PRO A 184 -20.40 0.66 7.82
N THR A 185 -20.00 0.33 9.05
CA THR A 185 -20.24 1.18 10.22
C THR A 185 -19.24 2.34 10.29
N LYS A 186 -19.52 3.32 11.17
CA LYS A 186 -18.56 4.41 11.45
C LYS A 186 -17.22 3.91 11.97
N GLU A 187 -17.23 2.82 12.72
CA GLU A 187 -16.01 2.22 13.28
C GLU A 187 -15.15 1.62 12.17
N LEU A 188 -15.74 0.86 11.25
CA LEU A 188 -15.05 0.34 10.07
C LEU A 188 -14.43 1.47 9.22
N LEU A 189 -15.20 2.53 8.96
CA LEU A 189 -14.71 3.68 8.19
C LEU A 189 -13.53 4.39 8.89
N SER A 190 -13.61 4.56 10.21
CA SER A 190 -12.54 5.15 11.04
C SER A 190 -11.26 4.29 10.99
N ILE A 191 -11.38 2.97 11.12
CA ILE A 191 -10.24 2.05 11.03
C ILE A 191 -9.62 2.11 9.63
N ARG A 192 -10.42 2.02 8.56
CA ARG A 192 -9.92 2.14 7.18
C ARG A 192 -9.19 3.45 6.94
N GLN A 193 -9.69 4.56 7.47
CA GLN A 193 -9.01 5.85 7.38
C GLN A 193 -7.66 5.83 8.12
N LYS A 194 -7.59 5.24 9.31
CA LYS A 194 -6.32 5.08 10.05
C LYS A 194 -5.33 4.22 9.26
N MET A 195 -5.75 3.08 8.72
CA MET A 195 -4.90 2.21 7.91
C MET A 195 -4.38 2.94 6.66
N ASN A 196 -5.26 3.65 5.93
CA ASN A 196 -4.89 4.41 4.74
C ASN A 196 -3.89 5.52 5.06
N SER A 197 -4.11 6.29 6.13
CA SER A 197 -3.18 7.35 6.53
C SER A 197 -1.80 6.81 6.91
N VAL A 198 -1.72 5.64 7.55
CA VAL A 198 -0.43 4.98 7.82
C VAL A 198 0.26 4.54 6.53
N LYS A 199 -0.49 3.98 5.57
CA LYS A 199 0.04 3.58 4.26
C LYS A 199 0.56 4.78 3.46
N GLU A 200 -0.20 5.87 3.42
CA GLU A 200 0.20 7.13 2.78
C GLU A 200 1.42 7.75 3.44
N ASN A 201 1.47 7.76 4.78
CA ASN A 201 2.63 8.24 5.53
C ASN A 201 3.88 7.40 5.22
N LYS A 202 3.76 6.07 5.25
CA LYS A 202 4.87 5.16 4.92
C LYS A 202 5.35 5.34 3.47
N TYR A 203 4.43 5.51 2.52
CA TYR A 203 4.77 5.80 1.13
C TYR A 203 5.48 7.15 0.98
N THR A 204 4.97 8.19 1.64
CA THR A 204 5.55 9.54 1.62
C THR A 204 6.92 9.56 2.26
N GLU A 205 7.12 8.86 3.38
CA GLU A 205 8.41 8.72 4.04
C GLU A 205 9.41 7.96 3.18
N ALA A 206 8.98 6.88 2.51
CA ALA A 206 9.83 6.12 1.60
C ALA A 206 10.28 6.98 0.40
N LYS A 207 9.34 7.70 -0.24
CA LYS A 207 9.64 8.62 -1.34
C LYS A 207 10.54 9.78 -0.88
N ASN A 208 10.28 10.34 0.30
CA ASN A 208 11.12 11.40 0.87
C ASN A 208 12.52 10.87 1.19
N LYS A 209 12.66 9.62 1.63
CA LYS A 209 13.95 8.96 1.86
C LYS A 209 14.70 8.71 0.55
N GLU A 210 14.01 8.38 -0.53
CA GLU A 210 14.63 8.22 -1.85
C GLU A 210 15.16 9.56 -2.40
N LEU A 211 14.38 10.63 -2.25
CA LEU A 211 14.77 11.98 -2.67
C LEU A 211 15.84 12.59 -1.75
N PHE A 212 15.67 12.41 -0.44
CA PHE A 212 16.47 13.04 0.62
C PHE A 212 16.96 11.98 1.63
N PRO A 213 17.84 11.06 1.19
CA PRO A 213 18.36 10.01 2.04
C PRO A 213 19.19 10.60 3.18
N PRO A 214 19.11 10.02 4.39
CA PRO A 214 19.96 10.43 5.51
C PRO A 214 21.45 10.42 5.14
N CYS A 215 22.19 11.41 5.67
CA CYS A 215 23.65 11.39 5.60
C CYS A 215 24.24 10.20 6.37
N ASN A 216 25.47 9.82 6.02
CA ASN A 216 26.30 9.08 6.96
C ASN A 216 26.75 10.05 8.05
N SER A 217 26.89 9.57 9.28
CA SER A 217 27.31 10.39 10.40
C SER A 217 28.23 9.63 11.34
N GLU A 218 29.11 10.37 11.99
CA GLU A 218 29.93 9.92 13.10
C GLU A 218 29.95 11.00 14.18
N TRP A 219 30.11 10.59 15.44
CA TRP A 219 30.27 11.52 16.55
C TRP A 219 31.39 11.04 17.46
N SER A 220 32.18 11.99 17.95
CA SER A 220 33.14 11.76 19.02
C SER A 220 33.14 12.93 19.99
N LYS A 221 33.56 12.68 21.23
CA LYS A 221 33.62 13.69 22.28
C LYS A 221 34.62 14.80 21.94
N GLU A 222 35.73 14.46 21.29
CA GLU A 222 36.84 15.38 21.01
C GLU A 222 36.61 16.19 19.72
N LYS A 223 35.94 15.61 18.71
CA LYS A 223 35.80 16.23 17.38
C LYS A 223 34.36 16.69 17.06
N GLY A 224 33.39 16.34 17.90
CA GLY A 224 31.98 16.64 17.65
C GLY A 224 31.35 15.73 16.61
N SER A 225 30.24 16.19 16.03
CA SER A 225 29.50 15.48 14.97
C SER A 225 30.11 15.77 13.61
N LYS A 226 30.19 14.77 12.75
CA LYS A 226 30.53 14.92 11.33
C LYS A 226 29.53 14.17 10.48
N VAL A 227 29.14 14.79 9.38
CA VAL A 227 28.22 14.20 8.39
C VAL A 227 28.87 14.17 7.02
N TRP A 228 28.55 13.16 6.21
CA TRP A 228 29.02 13.08 4.84
C TRP A 228 28.08 12.28 3.95
N CYS A 229 28.23 12.53 2.66
CA CYS A 229 27.50 11.83 1.61
C CYS A 229 28.43 10.89 0.86
N THR A 230 27.86 9.79 0.40
CA THR A 230 28.50 8.85 -0.53
C THR A 230 27.46 8.43 -1.56
N LYS A 231 27.87 7.59 -2.52
CA LYS A 231 26.94 6.89 -3.41
C LYS A 231 25.96 5.98 -2.65
N LYS A 232 26.30 5.57 -1.42
CA LYS A 232 25.45 4.76 -0.55
C LYS A 232 25.28 5.39 0.83
N SER A 233 24.25 6.22 0.98
CA SER A 233 23.93 6.91 2.25
C SER A 233 22.49 6.65 2.64
N GLY A 234 22.22 6.49 3.93
CA GLY A 234 20.85 6.25 4.44
C GLY A 234 20.20 4.95 3.95
N GLY A 235 20.99 4.01 3.42
CA GLY A 235 20.49 2.77 2.80
C GLY A 235 19.97 2.92 1.37
N VAL A 236 20.23 4.05 0.71
CA VAL A 236 19.90 4.30 -0.71
C VAL A 236 21.19 4.27 -1.53
N ASP A 237 21.18 3.54 -2.66
CA ASP A 237 22.27 3.47 -3.63
C ASP A 237 21.95 4.33 -4.86
N ARG A 238 22.93 5.08 -5.36
CA ARG A 238 22.76 6.09 -6.40
C ARG A 238 24.07 6.40 -7.12
N GLU A 239 23.95 6.95 -8.33
CA GLU A 239 25.10 7.26 -9.19
C GLU A 239 25.90 8.50 -8.78
N TRP A 240 25.38 9.30 -7.85
CA TRP A 240 25.97 10.55 -7.38
C TRP A 240 26.23 10.55 -5.88
N VAL A 241 27.24 11.30 -5.45
CA VAL A 241 27.61 11.42 -4.03
C VAL A 241 26.74 12.47 -3.35
N GLY A 242 26.76 13.70 -3.89
CA GLY A 242 25.97 14.82 -3.40
C GLY A 242 26.58 15.47 -2.17
N VAL A 243 25.86 16.45 -1.61
CA VAL A 243 26.35 17.27 -0.51
C VAL A 243 25.41 17.18 0.71
N PRO A 244 25.93 17.23 1.94
CA PRO A 244 25.10 17.26 3.14
C PRO A 244 24.32 18.58 3.27
N ARG A 245 23.03 18.50 3.58
CA ARG A 245 22.18 19.64 3.94
C ARG A 245 21.29 19.31 5.12
N GLU A 246 20.90 20.32 5.86
CA GLU A 246 19.92 20.19 6.94
C GLU A 246 18.52 20.38 6.36
N LEU A 247 17.68 19.34 6.43
CA LEU A 247 16.29 19.39 6.00
C LEU A 247 15.39 19.73 7.18
N HIS A 248 14.69 20.85 7.06
CA HIS A 248 13.70 21.35 8.01
C HIS A 248 12.30 21.00 7.51
N VAL A 249 11.55 20.27 8.33
CA VAL A 249 10.16 19.93 8.07
C VAL A 249 9.35 20.34 9.29
N GLU A 250 8.20 20.99 9.07
CA GLU A 250 7.33 21.42 10.16
C GLU A 250 6.92 20.24 11.04
N GLY A 251 7.01 20.41 12.36
CA GLY A 251 6.69 19.37 13.34
C GLY A 251 7.70 18.22 13.43
N LYS A 252 8.85 18.31 12.75
CA LYS A 252 9.95 17.34 12.86
C LYS A 252 11.27 18.04 13.19
N ASP A 253 12.13 17.35 13.91
CA ASP A 253 13.50 17.85 14.15
C ASP A 253 14.27 17.93 12.83
N PRO A 254 15.09 18.97 12.62
CA PRO A 254 15.96 19.05 11.46
C PRO A 254 16.88 17.84 11.37
N ARG A 255 17.08 17.32 10.15
CA ARG A 255 17.93 16.14 9.93
C ARG A 255 18.88 16.34 8.76
N CYS A 256 20.04 15.68 8.81
CA CYS A 256 20.96 15.67 7.69
C CYS A 256 20.40 14.83 6.53
N VAL A 257 20.46 15.39 5.32
CA VAL A 257 20.12 14.71 4.07
C VAL A 257 21.21 14.92 3.04
N CYS A 258 21.40 13.92 2.18
CA CYS A 258 22.29 14.04 1.04
C CYS A 258 21.52 14.44 -0.21
N VAL A 259 21.90 15.57 -0.79
CA VAL A 259 21.20 16.16 -1.92
C VAL A 259 22.10 16.30 -3.14
N LYS A 260 21.48 16.24 -4.31
CA LYS A 260 22.18 16.49 -5.56
C LYS A 260 22.39 18.00 -5.69
N ASN A 261 23.60 18.42 -6.05
CA ASN A 261 23.94 19.83 -6.27
C ASN A 261 24.15 20.17 -7.75
N PHE A 262 23.58 19.37 -8.66
CA PHE A 262 23.72 19.56 -10.10
C PHE A 262 22.52 19.02 -10.87
N GLY A 263 22.24 19.61 -12.04
CA GLY A 263 21.16 19.20 -12.93
C GLY A 263 19.76 19.60 -12.43
N PRO A 264 18.70 19.00 -12.99
CA PRO A 264 17.33 19.27 -12.55
C PRO A 264 17.07 18.81 -11.11
N PRO A 265 16.11 19.43 -10.40
CA PRO A 265 15.65 18.96 -9.09
C PRO A 265 15.12 17.52 -9.14
N SER A 266 15.43 16.71 -8.14
CA SER A 266 15.00 15.31 -8.06
C SER A 266 13.48 15.19 -7.87
N SER A 267 12.83 16.23 -7.33
CA SER A 267 11.36 16.28 -7.18
C SER A 267 10.62 16.57 -8.50
N ASP A 268 11.30 17.14 -9.50
CA ASP A 268 10.72 17.48 -10.80
C ASP A 268 11.76 17.35 -11.92
N LEU A 269 11.87 16.13 -12.46
CA LEU A 269 12.80 15.81 -13.55
C LEU A 269 12.45 16.50 -14.88
N ASN A 270 11.22 17.01 -15.03
CA ASN A 270 10.74 17.64 -16.26
C ASN A 270 10.67 19.17 -16.15
N ALA A 271 11.22 19.75 -15.07
CA ALA A 271 11.27 21.19 -14.88
C ALA A 271 12.01 21.85 -16.06
N GLN A 272 11.26 22.39 -17.03
CA GLN A 272 11.86 23.01 -18.23
C GLN A 272 12.66 24.29 -17.90
N ARG A 273 12.47 24.85 -16.70
CA ARG A 273 13.20 25.99 -16.18
C ARG A 273 13.76 25.63 -14.81
N HIS A 274 15.07 25.46 -14.73
CA HIS A 274 15.79 25.22 -13.48
C HIS A 274 17.21 25.80 -13.55
N ASN A 275 17.80 26.08 -12.39
CA ASN A 275 19.15 26.64 -12.31
C ASN A 275 20.26 25.58 -12.43
N ASN A 276 19.92 24.33 -12.75
CA ASN A 276 20.84 23.19 -12.74
C ASN A 276 21.53 22.96 -11.38
N ASN A 277 20.89 23.37 -10.28
CA ASN A 277 21.45 23.32 -8.93
C ASN A 277 21.02 22.04 -8.15
N GLY A 278 20.46 21.04 -8.86
CA GLY A 278 19.89 19.85 -8.26
C GLY A 278 18.78 20.20 -7.27
N ASP A 279 18.87 19.68 -6.05
CA ASP A 279 17.86 19.87 -5.01
C ASP A 279 18.15 21.08 -4.10
N LEU A 280 19.26 21.78 -4.29
CA LEU A 280 19.72 22.85 -3.38
C LEU A 280 18.73 24.02 -3.26
N ASP A 281 17.86 24.21 -4.24
CA ASP A 281 16.84 25.27 -4.25
C ASP A 281 15.57 24.86 -3.45
N HIS A 282 15.53 23.66 -2.86
CA HIS A 282 14.39 23.21 -2.06
C HIS A 282 14.23 24.07 -0.78
N PRO A 283 13.04 24.63 -0.50
CA PRO A 283 12.85 25.65 0.54
C PRO A 283 13.11 25.16 1.97
N GLY A 284 13.03 23.84 2.19
CA GLY A 284 13.33 23.22 3.47
C GLY A 284 14.82 22.92 3.71
N LEU A 285 15.72 23.15 2.75
CA LEU A 285 17.13 22.84 2.91
C LEU A 285 17.93 24.02 3.42
N ARG A 286 18.89 23.74 4.32
CA ARG A 286 19.85 24.71 4.84
C ARG A 286 21.26 24.16 4.79
N GLU A 287 22.23 25.05 4.62
CA GLU A 287 23.65 24.69 4.67
C GLU A 287 24.15 24.57 6.10
N TYR A 288 25.12 23.68 6.33
CA TYR A 288 25.83 23.61 7.60
C TYR A 288 26.76 24.82 7.75
N THR A 289 26.68 25.50 8.90
CA THR A 289 27.58 26.62 9.20
C THR A 289 29.03 26.18 9.13
N GLY A 290 29.87 26.93 8.39
CA GLY A 290 31.28 26.62 8.21
C GLY A 290 31.59 25.51 7.19
N CYS A 291 30.59 24.93 6.55
CA CYS A 291 30.78 23.96 5.47
C CYS A 291 30.71 24.66 4.10
N LEU A 292 31.58 24.28 3.17
CA LEU A 292 31.51 24.81 1.80
C LEU A 292 30.27 24.25 1.07
N PRO A 293 29.60 25.04 0.21
CA PRO A 293 28.41 24.59 -0.49
C PRO A 293 28.61 23.29 -1.32
N SER A 294 29.80 23.07 -1.85
CA SER A 294 30.15 21.89 -2.66
C SER A 294 30.78 20.74 -1.86
N SER A 295 30.95 20.88 -0.55
CA SER A 295 31.58 19.84 0.27
C SER A 295 30.70 18.60 0.40
N GLU A 296 31.29 17.43 0.16
CA GLU A 296 30.64 16.12 0.37
C GLU A 296 30.66 15.70 1.85
N SER A 297 31.39 16.43 2.71
CA SER A 297 31.48 16.21 4.15
C SER A 297 31.55 17.52 4.92
N CYS A 298 30.85 17.59 6.05
CA CYS A 298 30.76 18.75 6.93
C CYS A 298 30.97 18.34 8.39
N ASP A 299 31.79 19.10 9.10
CA ASP A 299 31.80 19.06 10.56
C ASP A 299 30.60 19.86 11.09
N VAL A 300 29.85 19.28 12.01
CA VAL A 300 28.63 19.86 12.58
C VAL A 300 28.95 20.38 13.97
N SER A 301 29.14 21.69 14.06
CA SER A 301 29.22 22.38 15.34
C SER A 301 27.87 22.29 16.05
N HIS A 302 27.82 21.65 17.22
CA HIS A 302 26.68 21.74 18.13
C HIS A 302 26.81 23.04 18.95
N PRO A 303 25.73 23.83 19.10
CA PRO A 303 25.67 24.85 20.13
C PRO A 303 25.81 24.25 21.53
#